data_AF-A0A7C1XP90-F1
#
_entry.id   AF-A0A7C1XP90-F1
#
_cell.length_a   1.000
_cell.length_b   1.000
_cell.length_c   1.000
_cell.angle_alpha   90.00
_cell.angle_beta   90.00
_cell.angle_gamma   90.00
#
_symmetry.space_group_name_H-M   'P 1'
#
loop_
_entity.id
_entity.type
_entity.pdbx_description
1 polymer ?
#
loop_
_entity_poly.entity_id
_entity_poly.type
_entity_poly.pdbx_seq_one_letter_code
_entity_poly.pdbx_strand_id
1 'polypeptide(L)'
;MIRIVYLIVMAVSLYSCASMSAEVRDQSTAPTVQQAVSYSGPKARISVARIRCKAAKCGGAIGEGLRDMLISALFKTNRFVVLGGQEEIEEIREEIDLAQSGYVREEGAPRAGGWESADILILGSITAFEPKAGGFGAGGGGLLPGMLGGIKFGKNDAYISMDLRLIDVRTRRIIGTATVDGKASSFNVGGLGVGWGGVGIFGGGLSMYKNTPMEKAVRVLIDKAVNYISSQVPPEYYRYTSSGAPNPAQEGVPKRPEGAFKPGRTVLFSEDFSTCDEVPSAFTVLKGKVECVELSGRRWMVNVTPRAEVSKALDLSGDFAIEFETYHSGKDAKMYLKLGRSGGGETLESRYPLTGSTFYVNFPQWNEKIAEAGVKTVHKIAIQQREGLWRVFLDGRRVLTTGVDTVLASRNRDGFVIGFEGEMEKGAYCLISSIRITRY
;
A
#
# COMPACT_ATOMS: atom_id res chain seq x y z
N MET A 1 -74.72 -25.52 -8.08
CA MET A 1 -73.77 -24.44 -8.45
C MET A 1 -73.83 -23.42 -7.32
N ILE A 2 -72.92 -23.34 -6.36
CA ILE A 2 -71.50 -23.02 -6.43
C ILE A 2 -70.88 -23.63 -5.17
N ARG A 3 -70.35 -24.86 -5.29
CA ARG A 3 -69.63 -25.59 -4.21
C ARG A 3 -68.12 -25.66 -4.48
N ILE A 4 -67.60 -24.82 -5.39
CA ILE A 4 -66.23 -24.95 -5.94
C ILE A 4 -65.46 -23.61 -5.96
N VAL A 5 -66.03 -22.49 -5.50
CA VAL A 5 -65.35 -21.16 -5.61
C VAL A 5 -64.83 -20.60 -4.27
N TYR A 6 -65.29 -21.10 -3.13
CA TYR A 6 -64.81 -20.64 -1.81
C TYR A 6 -63.71 -21.52 -1.17
N LEU A 7 -63.18 -22.48 -1.93
CA LEU A 7 -62.07 -23.35 -1.52
C LEU A 7 -60.76 -23.06 -2.29
N ILE A 8 -60.70 -21.92 -3.00
CA ILE A 8 -59.52 -21.45 -3.77
C ILE A 8 -59.02 -20.07 -3.29
N VAL A 9 -59.64 -19.45 -2.27
CA VAL A 9 -59.14 -18.21 -1.64
C VAL A 9 -58.43 -18.47 -0.30
N MET A 10 -58.35 -19.73 0.12
CA MET A 10 -57.69 -20.20 1.35
C MET A 10 -56.56 -21.19 0.99
N ALA A 11 -55.79 -20.90 -0.06
CA ALA A 11 -54.71 -21.78 -0.56
C ALA A 11 -53.54 -21.03 -1.24
N VAL A 12 -53.30 -19.76 -0.91
CA VAL A 12 -52.05 -19.06 -1.28
C VAL A 12 -51.56 -18.21 -0.09
N SER A 13 -51.13 -18.90 0.95
CA SER A 13 -50.35 -18.32 2.05
C SER A 13 -49.15 -19.21 2.38
N LEU A 14 -48.51 -19.72 1.33
CA LEU A 14 -47.18 -20.31 1.38
C LEU A 14 -46.23 -19.36 0.63
N TYR A 15 -45.69 -18.38 1.34
CA TYR A 15 -44.36 -17.88 1.03
C TYR A 15 -43.55 -17.92 2.32
N SER A 16 -42.94 -19.09 2.47
CA SER A 16 -41.81 -19.38 3.34
C SER A 16 -40.79 -18.24 3.29
N CYS A 17 -40.33 -17.86 4.48
CA CYS A 17 -39.14 -17.06 4.69
C CYS A 17 -37.93 -17.79 4.09
N ALA A 18 -37.50 -17.41 2.89
CA ALA A 18 -36.14 -17.67 2.43
C ALA A 18 -35.27 -16.50 2.87
N SER A 19 -34.52 -16.72 3.94
CA SER A 19 -33.43 -15.88 4.42
C SER A 19 -32.41 -15.62 3.30
N MET A 20 -32.39 -14.41 2.76
CA MET A 20 -31.20 -13.89 2.07
C MET A 20 -30.19 -13.45 3.13
N SER A 21 -29.38 -14.41 3.57
CA SER A 21 -28.13 -14.15 4.25
C SER A 21 -27.13 -13.64 3.21
N ALA A 22 -27.00 -12.32 3.09
CA ALA A 22 -25.77 -11.75 2.57
C ALA A 22 -24.79 -11.62 3.75
N GLU A 23 -24.14 -12.73 4.10
CA GLU A 23 -22.90 -12.69 4.87
C GLU A 23 -21.80 -12.13 3.98
N VAL A 24 -21.24 -10.97 4.36
CA VAL A 24 -19.88 -10.63 3.95
C VAL A 24 -18.96 -11.25 4.99
N ARG A 25 -18.24 -12.29 4.57
CA ARG A 25 -17.20 -12.97 5.35
C ARG A 25 -16.03 -12.03 5.65
N ASP A 26 -15.53 -12.17 6.88
CA ASP A 26 -14.31 -11.63 7.45
C ASP A 26 -13.07 -11.68 6.53
N GLN A 27 -12.36 -10.55 6.44
CA GLN A 27 -11.08 -10.34 7.16
C GLN A 27 -10.49 -8.98 6.79
N SER A 28 -10.51 -8.06 7.74
CA SER A 28 -9.25 -7.46 8.19
C SER A 28 -9.47 -7.01 9.63
N THR A 29 -8.75 -7.64 10.54
CA THR A 29 -8.49 -7.19 11.91
C THR A 29 -7.74 -5.86 11.85
N ALA A 30 -8.44 -4.81 11.40
CA ALA A 30 -7.99 -3.43 11.53
C ALA A 30 -8.49 -2.93 12.88
N PRO A 31 -7.60 -2.47 13.78
CA PRO A 31 -8.03 -2.09 15.09
C PRO A 31 -8.91 -0.84 15.04
N THR A 32 -10.11 -0.93 15.61
CA THR A 32 -10.95 0.24 15.87
C THR A 32 -10.25 1.14 16.89
N VAL A 33 -10.60 2.42 16.98
CA VAL A 33 -10.02 3.37 17.96
C VAL A 33 -10.09 2.86 19.42
N GLN A 34 -10.92 1.86 19.72
CA GLN A 34 -10.92 1.13 21.00
C GLN A 34 -9.64 0.33 21.28
N GLN A 35 -8.95 -0.19 20.26
CA GLN A 35 -7.67 -0.90 20.42
C GLN A 35 -6.47 0.06 20.65
N ALA A 36 -6.71 1.38 20.57
CA ALA A 36 -5.74 2.43 20.87
C ALA A 36 -5.14 2.37 22.29
N VAL A 37 -5.87 1.78 23.25
CA VAL A 37 -5.39 1.65 24.64
C VAL A 37 -4.40 0.49 24.82
N SER A 38 -4.27 -0.40 23.82
CA SER A 38 -3.46 -1.63 23.93
C SER A 38 -2.17 -1.63 23.11
N TYR A 39 -1.94 -0.63 22.26
CA TYR A 39 -0.73 -0.60 21.43
C TYR A 39 0.48 -0.16 22.27
N SER A 40 1.40 -1.07 22.52
CA SER A 40 2.69 -0.81 23.20
C SER A 40 3.90 -0.99 22.28
N GLY A 41 3.68 -1.08 20.97
CA GLY A 41 4.73 -1.28 19.97
C GLY A 41 5.50 0.00 19.63
N PRO A 42 6.53 -0.09 18.76
CA PRO A 42 7.25 1.09 18.30
C PRO A 42 6.32 2.05 17.55
N LYS A 43 6.56 3.35 17.66
CA LYS A 43 5.74 4.40 17.05
C LYS A 43 6.34 4.91 15.75
N ALA A 44 5.51 5.47 14.87
CA ALA A 44 5.97 6.21 13.69
C ALA A 44 5.91 7.73 13.93
N ARG A 45 6.91 8.48 13.45
CA ARG A 45 6.93 9.96 13.53
C ARG A 45 6.20 10.57 12.35
N ILE A 46 5.14 11.31 12.65
CA ILE A 46 4.27 11.93 11.65
C ILE A 46 4.05 13.41 11.96
N SER A 47 3.73 14.20 10.94
CA SER A 47 3.16 15.54 11.12
C SER A 47 1.92 15.70 10.25
N VAL A 48 0.97 16.50 10.73
CA VAL A 48 -0.27 16.82 10.02
C VAL A 48 -0.19 18.27 9.55
N ALA A 49 -0.17 18.47 8.23
CA ALA A 49 -0.20 19.79 7.65
C ALA A 49 -1.59 20.42 7.81
N ARG A 50 -1.69 21.72 7.52
CA ARG A 50 -2.97 22.43 7.40
C ARG A 50 -3.92 21.68 6.46
N ILE A 51 -5.13 21.43 6.95
CA ILE A 51 -6.20 20.85 6.14
C ILE A 51 -6.84 21.97 5.33
N ARG A 52 -6.79 21.85 4.00
CA ARG A 52 -7.31 22.88 3.10
C ARG A 52 -8.81 22.72 2.89
N CYS A 53 -9.57 23.80 3.02
CA CYS A 53 -10.97 23.83 2.62
C CYS A 53 -11.10 24.11 1.12
N LYS A 54 -11.61 23.14 0.35
CA LYS A 54 -11.98 23.31 -1.07
C LYS A 54 -13.49 23.38 -1.26
N ALA A 55 -14.28 22.86 -0.31
CA ALA A 55 -15.72 22.96 -0.32
C ALA A 55 -16.21 24.39 -0.03
N ALA A 56 -17.26 24.84 -0.72
CA ALA A 56 -17.78 26.21 -0.61
C ALA A 56 -18.22 26.63 0.81
N LYS A 57 -18.69 25.67 1.62
CA LYS A 57 -19.15 25.91 3.00
C LYS A 57 -18.09 25.61 4.07
N CYS A 58 -16.84 25.40 3.66
CA CYS A 58 -15.71 25.12 4.56
C CYS A 58 -14.81 26.35 4.64
N GLY A 59 -14.66 26.94 5.83
CA GLY A 59 -13.74 28.05 6.09
C GLY A 59 -12.44 27.60 6.77
N GLY A 60 -11.41 28.46 6.79
CA GLY A 60 -10.09 28.14 7.38
C GLY A 60 -10.17 27.57 8.80
N ALA A 61 -10.97 28.20 9.66
CA ALA A 61 -11.18 27.75 11.05
C ALA A 61 -11.83 26.35 11.17
N ILE A 62 -12.56 25.89 10.15
CA ILE A 62 -13.08 24.51 10.07
C ILE A 62 -11.94 23.55 9.73
N GLY A 63 -11.08 23.93 8.77
CA GLY A 63 -9.89 23.15 8.42
C GLY A 63 -8.91 22.99 9.58
N GLU A 64 -8.64 24.06 10.32
CA GLU A 64 -7.83 24.06 11.55
C GLU A 64 -8.43 23.14 12.61
N GLY A 65 -9.72 23.29 12.92
CA GLY A 65 -10.40 22.42 13.88
C GLY A 65 -10.35 20.93 13.49
N LEU A 66 -10.46 20.62 12.19
CA LEU A 66 -10.32 19.24 11.70
C LEU A 66 -8.88 18.70 11.82
N ARG A 67 -7.88 19.55 11.60
CA ARG A 67 -6.47 19.20 11.79
C ARG A 67 -6.21 18.84 13.25
N ASP A 68 -6.67 19.66 14.19
CA ASP A 68 -6.45 19.45 15.63
C ASP A 68 -7.14 18.20 16.13
N MET A 69 -8.36 17.94 15.63
CA MET A 69 -9.08 16.70 15.91
C MET A 69 -8.33 15.48 15.36
N LEU A 70 -7.75 15.56 14.16
CA LEU A 70 -6.98 14.47 13.57
C LEU A 70 -5.68 14.23 14.35
N ILE A 71 -4.94 15.28 14.70
CA ILE A 71 -3.73 15.22 15.55
C ILE A 71 -4.07 14.52 16.88
N SER A 72 -5.13 14.97 17.54
CA SER A 72 -5.58 14.41 18.82
C SER A 72 -5.96 12.93 18.69
N ALA A 73 -6.66 12.56 17.63
CA ALA A 73 -7.09 11.18 17.41
C ALA A 73 -5.91 10.27 17.06
N LEU A 74 -4.97 10.73 16.22
CA LEU A 74 -3.73 10.01 15.92
C LEU A 74 -2.88 9.82 17.17
N PHE A 75 -2.70 10.86 17.98
CA PHE A 75 -1.97 10.78 19.24
C PHE A 75 -2.56 9.71 20.18
N LYS A 76 -3.89 9.68 20.30
CA LYS A 76 -4.61 8.71 21.14
C LYS A 76 -4.43 7.27 20.73
N THR A 77 -4.15 6.98 19.46
CA THR A 77 -3.86 5.60 19.00
C THR A 77 -2.64 4.98 19.69
N ASN A 78 -1.79 5.81 20.31
CA ASN A 78 -0.48 5.44 20.82
C ASN A 78 0.47 4.83 19.77
N ARG A 79 0.13 4.88 18.48
CA ARG A 79 0.93 4.36 17.37
C ARG A 79 1.87 5.40 16.76
N PHE A 80 1.66 6.67 17.10
CA PHE A 80 2.34 7.78 16.47
C PHE A 80 3.01 8.70 17.48
N VAL A 81 4.18 9.20 17.11
CA VAL A 81 4.76 10.42 17.67
C VAL A 81 4.33 11.53 16.72
N VAL A 82 3.38 12.35 17.16
CA VAL A 82 2.81 13.43 16.34
C VAL A 82 3.62 14.70 16.60
N LEU A 83 4.33 15.16 15.60
CA LEU A 83 5.16 16.36 15.67
C LEU A 83 4.36 17.60 15.30
N GLY A 84 4.74 18.73 15.88
CA GLY A 84 4.20 20.05 15.55
C GLY A 84 4.28 20.35 14.06
N GLY A 85 3.26 21.03 13.55
CA GLY A 85 3.24 21.54 12.19
C GLY A 85 3.95 22.88 12.10
N GLN A 86 3.69 23.59 10.99
CA GLN A 86 4.34 24.86 10.71
C GLN A 86 3.99 25.94 11.74
N GLU A 87 2.75 25.97 12.23
CA GLU A 87 2.27 26.96 13.20
C GLU A 87 2.99 26.80 14.55
N GLU A 88 3.06 25.58 15.07
CA GLU A 88 3.78 25.30 16.31
C GLU A 88 5.29 25.54 16.16
N ILE A 89 5.85 25.29 14.96
CA ILE A 89 7.25 25.60 14.65
C ILE A 89 7.53 27.11 14.71
N GLU A 90 6.62 27.95 14.23
CA GLU A 90 6.79 29.40 14.24
C GLU A 90 6.81 29.95 15.68
N GLU A 91 5.89 29.49 16.54
CA GLU A 91 5.89 29.86 17.97
C GLU A 91 7.17 29.39 18.70
N ILE A 92 7.65 28.18 18.43
CA ILE A 92 8.87 27.66 19.07
C ILE A 92 10.13 28.40 18.54
N ARG A 93 10.12 28.90 17.30
CA ARG A 93 11.23 29.73 16.79
C ARG A 93 11.39 31.01 17.59
N GLU A 94 10.28 31.68 17.90
CA GLU A 94 10.31 32.90 18.72
C GLU A 94 10.95 32.63 20.11
N GLU A 95 10.70 31.46 20.69
CA GLU A 95 11.33 31.05 21.96
C GLU A 95 12.83 30.75 21.80
N ILE A 96 13.26 30.14 20.69
CA ILE A 96 14.69 29.94 20.39
C ILE A 96 15.40 31.28 20.19
N ASP A 97 14.77 32.23 19.50
CA ASP A 97 15.32 33.56 19.27
C ASP A 97 15.43 34.34 20.60
N LEU A 98 14.42 34.22 21.48
CA LEU A 98 14.48 34.75 22.84
C LEU A 98 15.60 34.10 23.65
N ALA A 99 15.79 32.79 23.54
CA ALA A 99 16.89 32.09 24.20
C ALA A 99 18.28 32.55 23.70
N GLN A 100 18.37 33.03 22.47
CA GLN A 100 19.59 33.57 21.85
C GLN A 100 19.77 35.09 22.03
N SER A 101 18.76 35.79 22.55
CA SER A 101 18.78 37.25 22.74
C SER A 101 19.72 37.74 23.84
N GLY A 102 20.22 36.84 24.70
CA GLY A 102 20.99 37.17 25.89
C GLY A 102 20.15 37.54 27.13
N TYR A 103 18.81 37.55 27.03
CA TYR A 103 17.91 37.76 28.17
C TYR A 103 17.63 36.49 28.99
N VAL A 104 17.89 35.32 28.42
CA VAL A 104 17.66 34.00 29.05
C VAL A 104 19.00 33.34 29.40
N ARG A 105 19.04 32.54 30.47
CA ARG A 105 20.25 31.78 30.85
C ARG A 105 20.56 30.75 29.77
N GLU A 106 21.83 30.66 29.35
CA GLU A 106 22.26 29.75 28.28
C GLU A 106 22.18 28.26 28.65
N GLU A 107 22.25 27.94 29.94
CA GLU A 107 22.21 26.57 30.44
C GLU A 107 20.81 25.97 30.24
N GLY A 108 20.71 24.95 29.38
CA GLY A 108 19.44 24.30 29.05
C GLY A 108 18.58 25.00 28.00
N ALA A 109 19.05 26.12 27.43
CA ALA A 109 18.36 26.86 26.38
C ALA A 109 18.17 26.00 25.11
N PRO A 110 16.97 26.02 24.48
CA PRO A 110 16.72 25.31 23.24
C PRO A 110 17.57 25.89 22.09
N ARG A 111 18.07 25.02 21.22
CA ARG A 111 18.98 25.40 20.11
C ARG A 111 18.42 24.97 18.76
N ALA A 112 18.72 25.77 17.74
CA ALA A 112 18.42 25.43 16.35
C ALA A 112 19.11 24.11 15.94
N GLY A 113 18.43 23.31 15.12
CA GLY A 113 18.94 22.03 14.61
C GLY A 113 18.73 20.82 15.53
N GLY A 114 18.16 21.00 16.72
CA GLY A 114 17.89 19.92 17.68
C GLY A 114 16.52 19.23 17.54
N TRP A 115 15.71 19.60 16.54
CA TRP A 115 14.33 19.12 16.43
C TRP A 115 14.22 17.78 15.70
N GLU A 116 13.20 17.02 16.10
CA GLU A 116 12.81 15.81 15.40
C GLU A 116 12.17 16.12 14.04
N SER A 117 12.54 15.37 13.01
CA SER A 117 11.87 15.44 11.71
C SER A 117 10.76 14.38 11.61
N ALA A 118 9.63 14.75 11.02
CA ALA A 118 8.61 13.78 10.65
C ALA A 118 9.12 12.87 9.52
N ASP A 119 8.84 11.57 9.59
CA ASP A 119 9.10 10.66 8.47
C ASP A 119 7.97 10.70 7.43
N ILE A 120 6.74 10.97 7.91
CA ILE A 120 5.54 11.05 7.08
C ILE A 120 4.84 12.38 7.31
N LEU A 121 4.53 13.06 6.22
CA LEU A 121 3.68 14.25 6.19
C LEU A 121 2.27 13.85 5.73
N ILE A 122 1.26 14.19 6.53
CA ILE A 122 -0.15 13.99 6.19
C ILE A 122 -0.71 15.30 5.64
N LEU A 123 -1.25 15.25 4.42
CA LEU A 123 -1.98 16.35 3.80
C LEU A 123 -3.46 16.02 3.73
N GLY A 124 -4.31 16.99 4.08
CA GLY A 124 -5.77 16.88 3.98
C GLY A 124 -6.39 17.99 3.12
N SER A 125 -7.47 17.68 2.40
CA SER A 125 -8.30 18.67 1.71
C SER A 125 -9.78 18.32 1.83
N ILE A 126 -10.59 19.21 2.42
CA ILE A 126 -12.04 19.04 2.53
C ILE A 126 -12.69 19.39 1.19
N THR A 127 -13.25 18.39 0.54
CA THR A 127 -13.86 18.49 -0.80
C THR A 127 -15.37 18.62 -0.74
N ALA A 128 -16.01 18.21 0.37
CA ALA A 128 -17.42 18.48 0.66
C ALA A 128 -17.61 18.80 2.14
N PHE A 129 -18.49 19.76 2.44
CA PHE A 129 -18.87 20.12 3.81
C PHE A 129 -20.32 20.61 3.82
N GLU A 130 -21.25 19.74 4.20
CA GLU A 130 -22.70 19.97 4.12
C GLU A 130 -23.36 19.74 5.48
N PRO A 131 -23.47 20.78 6.34
CA PRO A 131 -24.07 20.67 7.67
C PRO A 131 -25.57 20.36 7.67
N LYS A 132 -26.26 20.64 6.55
CA LYS A 132 -27.68 20.35 6.30
C LYS A 132 -27.85 19.94 4.83
N ALA A 133 -27.76 18.66 4.53
CA ALA A 133 -27.82 18.14 3.15
C ALA A 133 -29.22 18.29 2.50
N GLY A 134 -30.26 18.65 3.27
CA GLY A 134 -31.63 18.87 2.77
C GLY A 134 -31.89 20.12 1.95
N GLY A 135 -30.88 20.98 1.74
CA GLY A 135 -31.02 22.28 1.09
C GLY A 135 -30.41 22.37 -0.32
N PHE A 136 -30.26 21.26 -1.04
CA PHE A 136 -29.80 21.28 -2.43
C PHE A 136 -30.94 21.75 -3.35
N GLY A 137 -31.17 23.05 -3.39
CA GLY A 137 -32.10 23.71 -4.29
C GLY A 137 -31.35 24.41 -5.42
N ALA A 138 -31.46 23.87 -6.63
CA ALA A 138 -31.35 24.57 -7.91
C ALA A 138 -30.30 25.70 -8.01
N GLY A 139 -29.04 25.35 -8.30
CA GLY A 139 -28.02 26.36 -8.61
C GLY A 139 -26.68 25.74 -9.00
N GLY A 140 -26.55 25.30 -10.25
CA GLY A 140 -25.27 24.94 -10.87
C GLY A 140 -24.90 23.46 -10.84
N GLY A 141 -25.28 22.72 -11.89
CA GLY A 141 -24.60 21.49 -12.29
C GLY A 141 -25.10 20.17 -11.67
N GLY A 142 -26.27 19.69 -12.11
CA GLY A 142 -26.49 18.26 -12.35
C GLY A 142 -26.66 17.28 -11.17
N LEU A 143 -26.99 17.71 -9.96
CA LEU A 143 -27.28 16.81 -8.84
C LEU A 143 -28.77 16.80 -8.49
N LEU A 144 -29.38 15.61 -8.44
CA LEU A 144 -30.77 15.43 -7.99
C LEU A 144 -30.92 15.92 -6.54
N PRO A 145 -32.04 16.53 -6.15
CA PRO A 145 -32.29 16.96 -4.77
C PRO A 145 -32.10 15.78 -3.80
N GLY A 146 -31.12 15.90 -2.90
CA GLY A 146 -30.78 14.83 -1.97
C GLY A 146 -29.86 13.74 -2.54
N MET A 147 -29.09 13.99 -3.61
CA MET A 147 -27.98 13.12 -4.03
C MET A 147 -26.68 13.90 -4.25
N LEU A 148 -25.59 13.48 -3.60
CA LEU A 148 -24.24 14.01 -3.85
C LEU A 148 -23.29 12.83 -4.08
N GLY A 149 -22.59 12.80 -5.21
CA GLY A 149 -21.66 11.71 -5.55
C GLY A 149 -22.29 10.30 -5.62
N GLY A 150 -23.58 10.19 -5.96
CA GLY A 150 -24.31 8.91 -6.01
C GLY A 150 -24.93 8.48 -4.67
N ILE A 151 -24.73 9.22 -3.58
CA ILE A 151 -25.24 8.90 -2.25
C ILE A 151 -26.55 9.66 -2.00
N LYS A 152 -27.61 8.97 -1.56
CA LYS A 152 -28.90 9.57 -1.18
C LYS A 152 -28.84 10.19 0.23
N PHE A 153 -29.31 11.42 0.39
CA PHE A 153 -29.31 12.21 1.62
C PHE A 153 -30.73 12.59 2.04
N GLY A 154 -31.02 12.44 3.34
CA GLY A 154 -32.23 12.96 3.97
C GLY A 154 -32.13 14.47 4.25
N LYS A 155 -33.29 15.11 4.51
CA LYS A 155 -33.35 16.57 4.77
C LYS A 155 -32.50 17.05 5.96
N ASN A 156 -32.19 16.14 6.90
CA ASN A 156 -31.43 16.42 8.12
C ASN A 156 -30.07 15.71 8.18
N ASP A 157 -29.62 15.09 7.08
CA ASP A 157 -28.32 14.45 7.03
C ASP A 157 -27.22 15.53 6.98
N ALA A 158 -26.08 15.23 7.58
CA ALA A 158 -24.86 16.00 7.39
C ALA A 158 -23.80 15.16 6.69
N TYR A 159 -22.98 15.80 5.88
CA TYR A 159 -21.96 15.15 5.06
C TYR A 159 -20.66 15.94 5.05
N ILE A 160 -19.54 15.23 5.08
CA ILE A 160 -18.20 15.78 4.91
C ILE A 160 -17.35 14.77 4.16
N SER A 161 -16.51 15.27 3.27
CA SER A 161 -15.55 14.47 2.51
C SER A 161 -14.17 15.11 2.56
N MET A 162 -13.14 14.30 2.76
CA MET A 162 -11.75 14.73 2.82
C MET A 162 -10.87 13.85 1.96
N ASP A 163 -10.04 14.47 1.12
CA ASP A 163 -8.94 13.80 0.43
C ASP A 163 -7.69 13.84 1.31
N LEU A 164 -7.11 12.66 1.58
CA LEU A 164 -5.89 12.44 2.34
C LEU A 164 -4.74 12.03 1.43
N ARG A 165 -3.53 12.50 1.74
CA ARG A 165 -2.27 12.01 1.16
C ARG A 165 -1.23 11.83 2.26
N LEU A 166 -0.54 10.70 2.24
CA LEU A 166 0.61 10.41 3.08
C LEU A 166 1.87 10.51 2.22
N ILE A 167 2.84 11.31 2.65
CA ILE A 167 4.06 11.59 1.88
C ILE A 167 5.27 11.21 2.72
N ASP A 168 6.17 10.36 2.19
CA ASP A 168 7.49 10.16 2.80
C ASP A 168 8.32 11.44 2.61
N VAL A 169 8.73 12.06 3.72
CA VAL A 169 9.38 13.38 3.71
C VAL A 169 10.76 13.34 3.03
N ARG A 170 11.47 12.21 3.13
CA ARG A 170 12.84 12.05 2.61
C ARG A 170 12.86 11.92 1.09
N THR A 171 11.87 11.25 0.52
CA THR A 171 11.80 10.90 -0.91
C THR A 171 10.75 11.69 -1.67
N ARG A 172 9.86 12.40 -0.96
CA ARG A 172 8.67 13.10 -1.49
C ARG A 172 7.68 12.20 -2.23
N ARG A 173 7.77 10.89 -2.03
CA ARG A 173 6.83 9.93 -2.64
C ARG A 173 5.52 9.93 -1.88
N ILE A 174 4.41 9.91 -2.62
CA ILE A 174 3.08 9.64 -2.04
C ILE A 174 3.03 8.14 -1.76
N ILE A 175 2.93 7.77 -0.48
CA ILE A 175 2.89 6.39 0.01
C ILE A 175 1.46 5.92 0.31
N GLY A 176 0.49 6.84 0.29
CA GLY A 176 -0.92 6.54 0.43
C GLY A 176 -1.81 7.71 0.03
N THR A 177 -2.98 7.41 -0.53
CA THR A 177 -4.04 8.38 -0.85
C THR A 177 -5.41 7.78 -0.62
N ALA A 178 -6.33 8.54 -0.05
CA ALA A 178 -7.72 8.12 0.14
C ALA A 178 -8.67 9.30 0.16
N THR A 179 -9.91 9.07 -0.26
CA THR A 179 -11.05 9.94 0.05
C THR A 179 -11.81 9.30 1.21
N VAL A 180 -12.00 10.05 2.29
CA VAL A 180 -12.71 9.60 3.49
C VAL A 180 -13.97 10.43 3.71
N ASP A 181 -15.09 9.73 3.88
CA ASP A 181 -16.40 10.35 4.00
C ASP A 181 -17.01 10.14 5.39
N GLY A 182 -17.53 11.22 5.95
CA GLY A 182 -18.35 11.25 7.15
C GLY A 182 -19.80 11.57 6.82
N LYS A 183 -20.73 10.69 7.22
CA LYS A 183 -22.17 10.92 7.05
C LYS A 183 -22.91 10.68 8.37
N ALA A 184 -23.81 11.59 8.71
CA ALA A 184 -24.75 11.40 9.81
C ALA A 184 -26.07 10.83 9.29
N SER A 185 -26.12 9.50 9.12
CA SER A 185 -27.39 8.77 8.94
C SER A 185 -27.37 7.55 9.86
N SER A 186 -28.21 7.58 10.91
CA SER A 186 -28.59 6.46 11.79
C SER A 186 -27.65 5.25 11.81
N PHE A 187 -26.40 5.45 12.22
CA PHE A 187 -25.56 4.33 12.66
C PHE A 187 -25.82 4.14 14.16
N ASN A 188 -26.19 2.93 14.55
CA ASN A 188 -26.33 2.56 15.95
C ASN A 188 -25.03 2.92 16.68
N VAL A 189 -25.17 3.79 17.68
CA VAL A 189 -24.13 4.27 18.59
C VAL A 189 -23.79 3.14 19.57
N GLY A 190 -23.35 1.99 19.05
CA GLY A 190 -22.85 0.85 19.84
C GLY A 190 -21.32 0.75 19.83
N GLY A 191 -20.67 1.27 18.79
CA GLY A 191 -19.22 1.18 18.59
C GLY A 191 -18.44 2.49 18.73
N LEU A 192 -19.08 3.63 19.03
CA LEU A 192 -18.40 4.94 19.17
C LEU A 192 -18.47 5.52 20.59
N GLY A 193 -19.04 4.77 21.55
CA GLY A 193 -19.50 5.33 22.84
C GLY A 193 -18.48 5.40 23.98
N VAL A 194 -17.31 4.75 23.90
CA VAL A 194 -16.44 4.59 25.08
C VAL A 194 -15.06 5.26 24.96
N GLY A 195 -14.55 5.53 23.75
CA GLY A 195 -13.23 6.16 23.55
C GLY A 195 -13.24 7.68 23.38
N TRP A 196 -14.40 8.28 23.12
CA TRP A 196 -14.56 9.72 22.89
C TRP A 196 -15.30 10.43 24.03
N GLY A 197 -15.69 9.71 25.09
CA GLY A 197 -16.60 10.09 26.17
C GLY A 197 -16.16 11.26 27.09
N GLY A 198 -15.24 12.12 26.67
CA GLY A 198 -14.85 13.30 27.44
C GLY A 198 -14.27 14.45 26.62
N VAL A 199 -14.21 14.37 25.28
CA VAL A 199 -13.48 15.37 24.49
C VAL A 199 -14.43 16.47 24.03
N GLY A 200 -14.61 17.46 24.90
CA GLY A 200 -15.21 18.75 24.58
C GLY A 200 -14.34 19.64 23.68
N ILE A 201 -13.47 19.09 22.85
CA ILE A 201 -12.55 19.85 21.98
C ILE A 201 -13.10 19.82 20.55
N PHE A 202 -14.25 20.45 20.35
CA PHE A 202 -14.50 21.13 19.08
C PHE A 202 -13.96 22.54 19.26
N GLY A 203 -12.64 22.70 19.19
CA GLY A 203 -11.99 24.01 19.19
C GLY A 203 -12.18 24.72 17.85
N GLY A 204 -12.05 26.04 17.83
CA GLY A 204 -12.10 26.83 16.61
C GLY A 204 -13.46 26.82 15.90
N GLY A 205 -13.43 26.86 14.56
CA GLY A 205 -14.60 27.03 13.68
C GLY A 205 -15.62 25.89 13.70
N LEU A 206 -15.32 24.77 14.37
CA LEU A 206 -16.25 23.66 14.52
C LEU A 206 -17.16 23.75 15.76
N SER A 207 -16.90 24.70 16.67
CA SER A 207 -17.67 24.90 17.91
C SER A 207 -19.16 25.07 17.66
N MET A 208 -19.53 25.73 16.54
CA MET A 208 -20.91 25.98 16.14
C MET A 208 -21.69 24.71 15.74
N TYR A 209 -21.00 23.61 15.47
CA TYR A 209 -21.60 22.33 15.09
C TYR A 209 -21.73 21.35 16.26
N LYS A 210 -21.43 21.78 17.48
CA LYS A 210 -21.60 20.98 18.69
C LYS A 210 -23.06 20.52 18.85
N ASN A 211 -23.24 19.26 19.21
CA ASN A 211 -24.51 18.55 19.33
C ASN A 211 -25.35 18.49 18.04
N THR A 212 -24.75 18.66 16.86
CA THR A 212 -25.46 18.58 15.57
C THR A 212 -25.15 17.27 14.83
N PRO A 213 -25.93 16.91 13.79
CA PRO A 213 -25.56 15.84 12.86
C PRO A 213 -24.17 16.05 12.24
N MET A 214 -23.77 17.30 12.02
CA MET A 214 -22.47 17.64 11.44
C MET A 214 -21.31 17.21 12.36
N GLU A 215 -21.46 17.39 13.67
CA GLU A 215 -20.48 16.85 14.64
C GLU A 215 -20.32 15.33 14.47
N LYS A 216 -21.42 14.57 14.35
CA LYS A 216 -21.35 13.11 14.17
C LYS A 216 -20.64 12.74 12.88
N ALA A 217 -20.95 13.43 11.78
CA ALA A 217 -20.28 13.23 10.50
C ALA A 217 -18.78 13.50 10.59
N VAL A 218 -18.36 14.58 11.27
CA VAL A 218 -16.94 14.89 11.52
C VAL A 218 -16.26 13.79 12.32
N ARG A 219 -16.88 13.32 13.41
CA ARG A 219 -16.29 12.24 14.23
C ARG A 219 -16.09 10.96 13.41
N VAL A 220 -17.06 10.58 12.58
CA VAL A 220 -16.95 9.42 11.66
C VAL A 220 -15.82 9.62 10.65
N LEU A 221 -15.69 10.82 10.09
CA LEU A 221 -14.62 11.13 9.14
C LEU A 221 -13.23 11.01 9.79
N ILE A 222 -13.05 11.56 11.00
CA ILE A 222 -11.78 11.48 11.74
C ILE A 222 -11.45 10.03 12.10
N ASP A 223 -12.42 9.24 12.55
CA ASP A 223 -12.23 7.83 12.86
C ASP A 223 -11.75 7.04 11.63
N LYS A 224 -12.43 7.21 10.49
CA LYS A 224 -12.03 6.59 9.22
C LYS A 224 -10.66 7.05 8.75
N ALA A 225 -10.34 8.34 8.90
CA ALA A 225 -9.03 8.89 8.56
C ALA A 225 -7.92 8.23 9.38
N VAL A 226 -8.10 8.13 10.70
CA VAL A 226 -7.13 7.49 11.61
C VAL A 226 -6.96 6.00 11.30
N ASN A 227 -8.06 5.29 11.04
CA ASN A 227 -8.01 3.87 10.68
C ASN A 227 -7.26 3.68 9.35
N TYR A 228 -7.54 4.51 8.35
CA TYR A 228 -6.83 4.50 7.07
C TYR A 228 -5.33 4.75 7.28
N ILE A 229 -4.95 5.85 7.95
CA ILE A 229 -3.55 6.20 8.22
C ILE A 229 -2.85 5.04 8.95
N SER A 230 -3.46 4.50 10.00
CA SER A 230 -2.91 3.40 10.80
C SER A 230 -2.72 2.11 10.00
N SER A 231 -3.55 1.86 8.99
CA SER A 231 -3.46 0.69 8.11
C SER A 231 -2.42 0.86 6.99
N GLN A 232 -2.18 2.09 6.54
CA GLN A 232 -1.34 2.36 5.38
C GLN A 232 0.10 2.68 5.74
N VAL A 233 0.38 3.17 6.94
CA VAL A 233 1.76 3.45 7.37
C VAL A 233 2.52 2.13 7.41
N PRO A 234 3.57 1.94 6.58
CA PRO A 234 4.28 0.67 6.52
C PRO A 234 5.04 0.35 7.82
N PRO A 235 5.24 -0.95 8.16
CA PRO A 235 5.92 -1.38 9.37
C PRO A 235 7.30 -0.73 9.57
N GLU A 236 8.04 -0.47 8.49
CA GLU A 236 9.36 0.13 8.54
C GLU A 236 9.39 1.58 9.05
N TYR A 237 8.26 2.27 9.18
CA TYR A 237 8.19 3.61 9.76
C TYR A 237 8.01 3.60 11.29
N TYR A 238 7.65 2.46 11.87
CA TYR A 238 7.50 2.31 13.31
C TYR A 238 8.86 2.06 13.94
N ARG A 239 9.60 3.15 14.20
CA ARG A 239 11.00 3.13 14.64
C ARG A 239 11.26 3.75 16.00
N TYR A 240 10.26 4.36 16.63
CA TYR A 240 10.46 5.20 17.81
C TYR A 240 9.82 4.60 19.05
N THR A 241 10.36 4.92 20.22
CA THR A 241 9.75 4.58 21.51
C THR A 241 8.60 5.55 21.83
N SER A 242 7.95 5.34 22.98
CA SER A 242 6.94 6.27 23.50
C SER A 242 7.48 7.67 23.77
N SER A 243 8.79 7.83 24.02
CA SER A 243 9.47 9.11 24.26
C SER A 243 10.02 9.77 22.98
N GLY A 244 9.74 9.22 21.79
CA GLY A 244 10.26 9.75 20.52
C GLY A 244 11.70 9.31 20.18
N ALA A 245 12.45 8.79 21.16
CA ALA A 245 13.78 8.25 20.92
C ALA A 245 13.74 7.05 19.95
N PRO A 246 14.77 6.85 19.10
CA PRO A 246 14.90 5.62 18.31
C PRO A 246 14.72 4.38 19.19
N ASN A 247 13.96 3.40 18.71
CA ASN A 247 13.68 2.18 19.45
C ASN A 247 14.96 1.32 19.52
N PRO A 248 15.53 1.07 20.72
CA PRO A 248 16.75 0.28 20.87
C PRO A 248 16.57 -1.18 20.40
N ALA A 249 15.34 -1.71 20.32
CA ALA A 249 15.08 -3.02 19.72
C ALA A 249 15.31 -3.06 18.18
N GLN A 250 15.41 -1.92 17.51
CA GLN A 250 15.84 -1.82 16.10
C GLN A 250 17.36 -1.60 15.94
N GLU A 251 18.10 -1.34 17.01
CA GLU A 251 19.57 -1.43 17.03
C GLU A 251 20.07 -2.88 17.16
N GLY A 252 19.18 -3.81 17.54
CA GLY A 252 19.47 -5.25 17.67
C GLY A 252 19.02 -6.14 16.52
N VAL A 253 18.35 -5.61 15.48
CA VAL A 253 18.10 -6.40 14.26
C VAL A 253 19.39 -6.37 13.45
N PRO A 254 20.05 -7.51 13.16
CA PRO A 254 21.18 -7.53 12.25
C PRO A 254 20.76 -6.85 10.95
N LYS A 255 21.28 -5.64 10.70
CA LYS A 255 21.16 -5.02 9.38
C LYS A 255 21.94 -5.91 8.44
N ARG A 256 21.20 -6.75 7.71
CA ARG A 256 21.74 -7.56 6.63
C ARG A 256 22.54 -6.60 5.75
N PRO A 257 23.84 -6.84 5.48
CA PRO A 257 24.69 -5.87 4.79
C PRO A 257 23.99 -5.31 3.55
N GLU A 258 24.08 -4.02 3.29
CA GLU A 258 23.67 -3.48 2.00
C GLU A 258 24.73 -3.89 0.97
N GLY A 259 24.70 -5.17 0.58
CA GLY A 259 25.55 -5.67 -0.48
C GLY A 259 24.93 -5.25 -1.80
N ALA A 260 25.61 -4.42 -2.57
CA ALA A 260 25.28 -4.28 -3.99
C ALA A 260 25.45 -5.63 -4.69
N PHE A 261 24.59 -5.91 -5.67
CA PHE A 261 24.79 -7.07 -6.52
C PHE A 261 26.15 -6.98 -7.22
N LYS A 262 26.93 -8.07 -7.18
CA LYS A 262 28.18 -8.21 -7.91
C LYS A 262 28.11 -9.50 -8.73
N PRO A 263 28.13 -9.47 -10.06
CA PRO A 263 28.15 -10.69 -10.87
C PRO A 263 29.44 -11.49 -10.68
N GLY A 264 29.41 -12.76 -11.06
CA GLY A 264 30.59 -13.62 -11.14
C GLY A 264 31.56 -13.18 -12.26
N ARG A 265 32.80 -13.68 -12.21
CA ARG A 265 33.86 -13.29 -13.15
C ARG A 265 33.70 -13.95 -14.52
N THR A 266 33.21 -15.18 -14.55
CA THR A 266 33.08 -15.96 -15.79
C THR A 266 31.64 -15.93 -16.28
N VAL A 267 31.40 -15.50 -17.52
CA VAL A 267 30.07 -15.54 -18.13
C VAL A 267 29.81 -16.96 -18.64
N LEU A 268 28.74 -17.59 -18.16
CA LEU A 268 28.29 -18.92 -18.60
C LEU A 268 27.28 -18.82 -19.74
N PHE A 269 26.46 -17.77 -19.75
CA PHE A 269 25.48 -17.50 -20.78
C PHE A 269 25.09 -16.01 -20.77
N SER A 270 24.79 -15.46 -21.94
CA SER A 270 24.27 -14.10 -22.11
C SER A 270 23.32 -14.06 -23.31
N GLU A 271 22.19 -13.37 -23.17
CA GLU A 271 21.19 -13.19 -24.21
C GLU A 271 20.42 -11.88 -23.99
N ASP A 272 20.40 -11.01 -24.99
CA ASP A 272 19.66 -9.73 -24.97
C ASP A 272 18.57 -9.67 -26.04
N PHE A 273 18.40 -10.74 -26.82
CA PHE A 273 17.46 -10.91 -27.91
C PHE A 273 17.60 -9.91 -29.06
N SER A 274 18.69 -9.13 -29.11
CA SER A 274 18.91 -8.10 -30.14
C SER A 274 18.93 -8.67 -31.57
N THR A 275 19.40 -9.91 -31.73
CA THR A 275 19.45 -10.63 -33.01
C THR A 275 18.32 -11.64 -33.19
N CYS A 276 17.32 -11.65 -32.29
CA CYS A 276 16.22 -12.60 -32.36
C CYS A 276 15.12 -12.06 -33.26
N ASP A 277 14.97 -12.59 -34.49
CA ASP A 277 13.97 -12.12 -35.45
C ASP A 277 12.53 -12.40 -35.00
N GLU A 278 12.22 -13.67 -34.72
CA GLU A 278 10.86 -14.12 -34.35
C GLU A 278 10.89 -15.08 -33.15
N VAL A 279 11.66 -16.18 -33.21
CA VAL A 279 11.70 -17.19 -32.14
C VAL A 279 13.11 -17.26 -31.51
N PRO A 280 13.24 -17.20 -30.18
CA PRO A 280 14.54 -17.24 -29.51
C PRO A 280 15.20 -18.62 -29.65
N SER A 281 16.28 -18.69 -30.44
CA SER A 281 17.00 -19.94 -30.76
C SER A 281 17.88 -20.45 -29.62
N ALA A 282 18.21 -19.59 -28.65
CA ALA A 282 19.08 -19.95 -27.53
C ALA A 282 18.44 -20.92 -26.52
N PHE A 283 17.14 -21.19 -26.62
CA PHE A 283 16.36 -21.99 -25.68
C PHE A 283 15.62 -23.16 -26.35
N THR A 284 15.41 -24.23 -25.58
CA THR A 284 14.53 -25.34 -25.98
C THR A 284 13.12 -25.09 -25.47
N VAL A 285 12.12 -25.08 -26.34
CA VAL A 285 10.71 -24.95 -25.93
C VAL A 285 10.25 -26.26 -25.28
N LEU A 286 9.77 -26.19 -24.03
CA LEU A 286 9.20 -27.32 -23.31
C LEU A 286 7.66 -27.36 -23.42
N LYS A 287 7.03 -26.18 -23.44
CA LYS A 287 5.58 -26.03 -23.49
C LYS A 287 5.19 -24.76 -24.22
N GLY A 288 4.09 -24.82 -24.98
CA GLY A 288 3.53 -23.65 -25.64
C GLY A 288 4.42 -23.08 -26.73
N LYS A 289 4.31 -21.77 -26.98
CA LYS A 289 5.12 -21.02 -27.94
C LYS A 289 5.57 -19.70 -27.32
N VAL A 290 6.77 -19.27 -27.68
CA VAL A 290 7.35 -17.97 -27.33
C VAL A 290 7.78 -17.23 -28.59
N GLU A 291 7.89 -15.91 -28.50
CA GLU A 291 8.38 -15.06 -29.57
C GLU A 291 9.21 -13.90 -29.01
N CYS A 292 9.94 -13.23 -29.90
CA CYS A 292 10.66 -12.01 -29.63
C CYS A 292 9.86 -10.79 -30.10
N VAL A 293 9.62 -9.85 -29.20
CA VAL A 293 8.87 -8.61 -29.45
C VAL A 293 9.73 -7.38 -29.21
N GLU A 294 9.40 -6.26 -29.85
CA GLU A 294 10.03 -4.98 -29.57
C GLU A 294 9.16 -4.12 -28.64
N LEU A 295 9.77 -3.57 -27.59
CA LEU A 295 9.16 -2.55 -26.74
C LEU A 295 10.21 -1.51 -26.39
N SER A 296 9.91 -0.24 -26.71
CA SER A 296 10.78 0.91 -26.42
C SER A 296 12.21 0.76 -26.96
N GLY A 297 12.34 0.26 -28.20
CA GLY A 297 13.64 0.10 -28.88
C GLY A 297 14.50 -1.05 -28.35
N ARG A 298 13.91 -1.99 -27.62
CA ARG A 298 14.59 -3.18 -27.08
C ARG A 298 13.80 -4.44 -27.45
N ARG A 299 14.52 -5.54 -27.69
CA ARG A 299 13.91 -6.84 -27.93
C ARG A 299 13.76 -7.64 -26.63
N TRP A 300 12.66 -8.36 -26.54
CA TRP A 300 12.22 -9.10 -25.37
C TRP A 300 11.64 -10.45 -25.78
N MET A 301 11.81 -11.46 -24.94
CA MET A 301 11.06 -12.71 -25.08
C MET A 301 9.74 -12.64 -24.30
N VAL A 302 8.68 -13.17 -24.90
CA VAL A 302 7.32 -13.28 -24.33
C VAL A 302 6.63 -14.56 -24.80
N ASN A 303 5.55 -14.96 -24.13
CA ASN A 303 4.71 -16.08 -24.57
C ASN A 303 3.67 -15.67 -25.62
N VAL A 304 3.51 -16.53 -26.62
CA VAL A 304 2.43 -16.45 -27.63
C VAL A 304 1.20 -17.20 -27.12
N THR A 305 1.38 -18.42 -26.63
CA THR A 305 0.30 -19.21 -26.04
C THR A 305 0.09 -18.82 -24.57
N PRO A 306 -1.13 -18.93 -24.00
CA PRO A 306 -1.44 -18.48 -22.64
C PRO A 306 -0.52 -19.00 -21.53
N ARG A 307 0.12 -20.16 -21.77
CA ARG A 307 1.21 -20.68 -20.96
C ARG A 307 2.32 -21.17 -21.87
N ALA A 308 3.55 -20.73 -21.61
CA ALA A 308 4.73 -21.20 -22.32
C ALA A 308 5.90 -21.41 -21.35
N GLU A 309 6.74 -22.40 -21.63
CA GLU A 309 7.93 -22.72 -20.84
C GLU A 309 9.10 -23.02 -21.80
N VAL A 310 10.24 -22.39 -21.57
CA VAL A 310 11.49 -22.60 -22.30
C VAL A 310 12.60 -22.99 -21.34
N SER A 311 13.50 -23.86 -21.78
CA SER A 311 14.58 -24.40 -20.98
C SER A 311 15.94 -24.08 -21.58
N LYS A 312 16.91 -23.83 -20.72
CA LYS A 312 18.32 -23.71 -21.08
C LYS A 312 19.11 -24.74 -20.28
N ALA A 313 19.69 -25.72 -20.99
CA ALA A 313 20.69 -26.59 -20.40
C ALA A 313 21.96 -25.77 -20.12
N LEU A 314 22.43 -25.81 -18.88
CA LEU A 314 23.61 -25.07 -18.43
C LEU A 314 24.13 -25.67 -17.13
N ASP A 315 25.45 -25.85 -17.02
CA ASP A 315 26.07 -26.30 -15.78
C ASP A 315 26.10 -25.14 -14.75
N LEU A 316 25.18 -25.21 -13.80
CA LEU A 316 25.04 -24.31 -12.65
C LEU A 316 25.62 -24.94 -11.37
N SER A 317 26.51 -25.92 -11.48
CA SER A 317 27.23 -26.44 -10.31
C SER A 317 28.12 -25.35 -9.70
N GLY A 318 28.21 -25.34 -8.35
CA GLY A 318 28.96 -24.34 -7.60
C GLY A 318 28.23 -23.01 -7.38
N ASP A 319 29.01 -21.94 -7.24
CA ASP A 319 28.51 -20.60 -6.95
C ASP A 319 28.29 -19.82 -8.25
N PHE A 320 27.08 -19.28 -8.42
CA PHE A 320 26.67 -18.59 -9.65
C PHE A 320 25.68 -17.46 -9.37
N ALA A 321 25.47 -16.62 -10.37
CA ALA A 321 24.38 -15.65 -10.39
C ALA A 321 23.66 -15.66 -11.74
N ILE A 322 22.35 -15.45 -11.70
CA ILE A 322 21.49 -15.20 -12.86
C ILE A 322 20.91 -13.80 -12.69
N GLU A 323 21.15 -12.92 -13.65
CA GLU A 323 20.52 -11.61 -13.73
C GLU A 323 19.73 -11.48 -15.02
N PHE A 324 18.64 -10.72 -14.99
CA PHE A 324 17.83 -10.41 -16.15
C PHE A 324 17.03 -9.13 -15.91
N GLU A 325 16.50 -8.57 -16.98
CA GLU A 325 15.56 -7.47 -16.92
C GLU A 325 14.16 -7.96 -17.25
N THR A 326 13.17 -7.37 -16.59
CA THR A 326 11.77 -7.73 -16.79
C THR A 326 10.89 -6.49 -16.87
N TYR A 327 9.81 -6.62 -17.64
CA TYR A 327 8.76 -5.62 -17.76
C TYR A 327 7.41 -6.31 -17.58
N HIS A 328 6.56 -5.71 -16.76
CA HIS A 328 5.24 -6.24 -16.44
C HIS A 328 4.14 -5.32 -16.98
N SER A 329 3.14 -5.86 -17.70
CA SER A 329 2.11 -5.05 -18.36
C SER A 329 1.13 -4.36 -17.40
N GLY A 330 0.98 -4.89 -16.19
CA GLY A 330 0.02 -4.43 -15.18
C GLY A 330 -1.36 -5.05 -15.30
N LYS A 331 -1.44 -6.25 -15.89
CA LYS A 331 -2.63 -7.11 -15.91
C LYS A 331 -2.26 -8.51 -15.40
N ASP A 332 -3.23 -9.40 -15.27
CA ASP A 332 -3.06 -10.76 -14.75
C ASP A 332 -2.10 -11.62 -15.59
N ALA A 333 -0.82 -11.51 -15.27
CA ALA A 333 0.27 -12.25 -15.87
C ALA A 333 1.28 -12.62 -14.78
N LYS A 334 2.06 -13.65 -15.06
CA LYS A 334 3.20 -14.02 -14.24
C LYS A 334 4.32 -14.58 -15.09
N MET A 335 5.53 -14.41 -14.57
CA MET A 335 6.74 -15.03 -15.10
C MET A 335 7.43 -15.75 -13.96
N TYR A 336 8.03 -16.88 -14.23
CA TYR A 336 8.86 -17.57 -13.26
C TYR A 336 10.16 -18.08 -13.88
N LEU A 337 11.19 -18.14 -13.06
CA LEU A 337 12.46 -18.79 -13.35
C LEU A 337 12.64 -19.93 -12.36
N LYS A 338 12.73 -21.16 -12.86
CA LYS A 338 12.96 -22.36 -12.07
C LYS A 338 14.35 -22.91 -12.33
N LEU A 339 15.04 -23.35 -11.30
CA LEU A 339 16.29 -24.08 -11.46
C LEU A 339 16.03 -25.53 -11.86
N GLY A 340 16.99 -26.11 -12.55
CA GLY A 340 16.90 -27.43 -13.16
C GLY A 340 16.31 -27.36 -14.56
N ARG A 341 16.83 -28.18 -15.48
CA ARG A 341 16.42 -28.21 -16.88
C ARG A 341 14.94 -28.59 -17.05
N SER A 342 14.39 -29.39 -16.13
CA SER A 342 12.98 -29.81 -16.07
C SER A 342 12.10 -28.95 -15.15
N GLY A 343 12.68 -27.96 -14.45
CA GLY A 343 11.94 -27.03 -13.59
C GLY A 343 11.47 -27.61 -12.25
N GLY A 344 12.27 -28.49 -11.63
CA GLY A 344 11.99 -29.08 -10.31
C GLY A 344 12.68 -28.41 -9.12
N GLY A 345 13.50 -27.38 -9.36
CA GLY A 345 14.29 -26.70 -8.33
C GLY A 345 13.66 -25.44 -7.75
N GLU A 346 14.47 -24.65 -7.05
CA GLU A 346 14.06 -23.37 -6.51
C GLU A 346 13.51 -22.46 -7.60
N THR A 347 12.43 -21.76 -7.28
CA THR A 347 11.66 -20.98 -8.25
C THR A 347 11.53 -19.54 -7.78
N LEU A 348 11.99 -18.61 -8.61
CA LEU A 348 11.68 -17.18 -8.50
C LEU A 348 10.44 -16.90 -9.33
N GLU A 349 9.45 -16.24 -8.72
CA GLU A 349 8.20 -15.90 -9.40
C GLU A 349 7.96 -14.39 -9.33
N SER A 350 7.66 -13.80 -10.48
CA SER A 350 7.08 -12.47 -10.63
C SER A 350 5.58 -12.63 -10.87
N ARG A 351 4.74 -12.13 -9.97
CA ARG A 351 3.28 -12.29 -10.01
C ARG A 351 2.57 -10.96 -9.86
N TYR A 352 1.60 -10.70 -10.72
CA TYR A 352 0.64 -9.62 -10.51
C TYR A 352 -0.46 -10.03 -9.52
N PRO A 353 -0.78 -9.22 -8.50
CA PRO A 353 -2.00 -9.42 -7.73
C PRO A 353 -3.23 -9.11 -8.59
N LEU A 354 -4.32 -9.85 -8.40
CA LEU A 354 -5.59 -9.69 -9.16
C LEU A 354 -6.12 -8.23 -9.19
N THR A 355 -5.72 -7.42 -8.20
CA THR A 355 -5.96 -5.97 -8.14
C THR A 355 -4.68 -5.29 -7.64
N GLY A 356 -4.13 -4.32 -8.36
CA GLY A 356 -2.91 -3.61 -7.93
C GLY A 356 -2.39 -2.58 -8.92
N SER A 357 -1.23 -2.01 -8.62
CA SER A 357 -0.41 -1.17 -9.51
C SER A 357 1.07 -1.62 -9.52
N THR A 358 1.34 -2.78 -8.93
CA THR A 358 2.66 -3.35 -8.67
C THR A 358 2.65 -4.86 -8.95
N PHE A 359 3.82 -5.44 -9.17
CA PHE A 359 4.00 -6.90 -9.16
C PHE A 359 4.87 -7.33 -7.99
N TYR A 360 4.67 -8.57 -7.52
CA TYR A 360 5.40 -9.16 -6.42
C TYR A 360 6.53 -10.04 -6.93
N VAL A 361 7.66 -10.02 -6.24
CA VAL A 361 8.73 -11.00 -6.40
C VAL A 361 8.67 -11.96 -5.22
N ASN A 362 8.59 -13.26 -5.50
CA ASN A 362 8.51 -14.33 -4.52
C ASN A 362 9.70 -15.30 -4.68
N PHE A 363 10.30 -15.76 -3.58
CA PHE A 363 11.36 -16.78 -3.60
C PHE A 363 11.60 -17.47 -2.24
N PRO A 364 11.82 -18.80 -2.19
CA PRO A 364 11.41 -19.77 -3.21
C PRO A 364 9.87 -19.88 -3.23
N GLN A 365 9.27 -20.21 -4.39
CA GLN A 365 7.81 -20.25 -4.62
C GLN A 365 6.97 -20.77 -3.43
N TRP A 366 5.82 -20.13 -3.15
CA TRP A 366 4.77 -20.46 -2.14
C TRP A 366 4.91 -19.95 -0.68
N ASN A 367 5.10 -18.64 -0.45
CA ASN A 367 4.43 -17.84 0.62
C ASN A 367 5.17 -16.57 1.08
N GLU A 368 6.35 -16.24 0.54
CA GLU A 368 7.05 -15.01 0.95
C GLU A 368 7.17 -14.02 -0.21
N LYS A 369 6.37 -12.95 -0.13
CA LYS A 369 6.63 -11.73 -0.91
C LYS A 369 7.93 -11.13 -0.40
N ILE A 370 9.00 -11.25 -1.18
CA ILE A 370 10.32 -10.72 -0.81
C ILE A 370 10.54 -9.29 -1.31
N ALA A 371 9.82 -8.89 -2.37
CA ALA A 371 9.86 -7.53 -2.89
C ALA A 371 8.59 -7.18 -3.66
N GLU A 372 8.42 -5.89 -3.93
CA GLU A 372 7.34 -5.32 -4.72
C GLU A 372 7.91 -4.24 -5.64
N ALA A 373 7.44 -4.23 -6.90
CA ALA A 373 7.96 -3.38 -7.95
C ALA A 373 6.82 -2.78 -8.79
N GLY A 374 7.08 -1.64 -9.44
CA GLY A 374 6.11 -1.00 -10.31
C GLY A 374 5.80 -1.82 -11.56
N VAL A 375 4.68 -1.52 -12.22
CA VAL A 375 4.38 -2.06 -13.55
C VAL A 375 4.67 -1.01 -14.63
N LYS A 376 4.69 -1.43 -15.89
CA LYS A 376 4.98 -0.57 -17.05
C LYS A 376 6.34 0.15 -16.98
N THR A 377 7.27 -0.40 -16.23
CA THR A 377 8.66 0.06 -16.13
C THR A 377 9.57 -1.16 -16.11
N VAL A 378 10.82 -0.96 -16.53
CA VAL A 378 11.82 -2.04 -16.57
C VAL A 378 12.44 -2.18 -15.18
N HIS A 379 12.53 -3.41 -14.69
CA HIS A 379 13.17 -3.76 -13.44
C HIS A 379 14.29 -4.77 -13.67
N LYS A 380 15.39 -4.63 -12.92
CA LYS A 380 16.51 -5.58 -12.96
C LYS A 380 16.43 -6.52 -11.76
N ILE A 381 16.37 -7.82 -12.04
CA ILE A 381 16.34 -8.87 -11.01
C ILE A 381 17.63 -9.69 -11.10
N ALA A 382 18.22 -10.01 -9.94
CA ALA A 382 19.31 -10.97 -9.88
C ALA A 382 19.12 -11.97 -8.74
N ILE A 383 19.45 -13.23 -8.99
CA ILE A 383 19.55 -14.30 -7.98
C ILE A 383 20.99 -14.80 -7.93
N GLN A 384 21.54 -14.92 -6.74
CA GLN A 384 22.91 -15.35 -6.48
C GLN A 384 22.88 -16.54 -5.53
N GLN A 385 23.45 -17.68 -5.96
CA GLN A 385 23.88 -18.75 -5.06
C GLN A 385 25.36 -18.54 -4.79
N ARG A 386 25.72 -18.22 -3.55
CA ARG A 386 27.12 -18.07 -3.17
C ARG A 386 27.36 -18.38 -1.70
N GLU A 387 28.36 -19.22 -1.43
CA GLU A 387 28.74 -19.63 -0.06
C GLU A 387 27.56 -20.27 0.70
N GLY A 388 26.81 -21.15 0.01
CA GLY A 388 25.65 -21.84 0.58
C GLY A 388 24.43 -20.94 0.85
N LEU A 389 24.43 -19.70 0.36
CA LEU A 389 23.37 -18.72 0.54
C LEU A 389 22.74 -18.31 -0.78
N TRP A 390 21.42 -18.27 -0.80
CA TRP A 390 20.62 -17.55 -1.78
C TRP A 390 20.60 -16.06 -1.44
N ARG A 391 20.81 -15.20 -2.43
CA ARG A 391 20.58 -13.75 -2.33
C ARG A 391 19.81 -13.28 -3.55
N VAL A 392 18.73 -12.54 -3.33
CA VAL A 392 17.91 -11.97 -4.41
C VAL A 392 18.04 -10.46 -4.37
N PHE A 393 18.13 -9.84 -5.53
CA PHE A 393 18.28 -8.41 -5.73
C PHE A 393 17.21 -7.90 -6.68
N LEU A 394 16.64 -6.75 -6.35
CA LEU A 394 15.73 -5.99 -7.21
C LEU A 394 16.30 -4.59 -7.35
N ASP A 395 16.53 -4.15 -8.59
CA ASP A 395 17.12 -2.86 -8.94
C ASP A 395 18.42 -2.56 -8.16
N GLY A 396 19.27 -3.59 -8.04
CA GLY A 396 20.56 -3.53 -7.35
C GLY A 396 20.49 -3.63 -5.83
N ARG A 397 19.30 -3.49 -5.22
CA ARG A 397 19.10 -3.64 -3.78
C ARG A 397 18.85 -5.10 -3.42
N ARG A 398 19.58 -5.62 -2.44
CA ARG A 398 19.35 -6.96 -1.88
C ARG A 398 18.02 -6.99 -1.13
N VAL A 399 17.11 -7.86 -1.56
CA VAL A 399 15.77 -8.05 -0.99
C VAL A 399 15.63 -9.35 -0.20
N LEU A 400 16.48 -10.36 -0.48
CA LEU A 400 16.50 -11.62 0.25
C LEU A 400 17.93 -12.08 0.54
N THR A 401 18.12 -12.77 1.66
CA THR A 401 19.20 -13.74 1.90
C THR A 401 18.62 -14.90 2.68
N THR A 402 18.80 -16.12 2.20
CA THR A 402 18.33 -17.34 2.85
C THR A 402 19.29 -18.51 2.54
N GLY A 403 19.19 -19.61 3.28
CA GLY A 403 19.99 -20.80 3.04
C GLY A 403 19.63 -21.48 1.71
N VAL A 404 20.60 -22.12 1.09
CA VAL A 404 20.36 -23.03 -0.05
C VAL A 404 19.95 -24.39 0.49
N ASP A 405 18.84 -24.94 0.01
CA ASP A 405 18.50 -26.35 0.25
C ASP A 405 19.46 -27.20 -0.59
N THR A 406 20.46 -27.80 0.06
CA THR A 406 21.50 -28.58 -0.62
C THR A 406 20.96 -29.83 -1.30
N VAL A 407 19.88 -30.43 -0.78
CA VAL A 407 19.27 -31.63 -1.36
C VAL A 407 18.56 -31.26 -2.65
N LEU A 408 17.73 -30.22 -2.62
CA LEU A 408 17.04 -29.72 -3.80
C LEU A 408 18.03 -29.18 -4.84
N ALA A 409 19.05 -28.45 -4.38
CA ALA A 409 20.11 -27.92 -5.23
C ALA A 409 20.84 -29.03 -5.98
N SER A 410 21.25 -30.11 -5.31
CA SER A 410 22.02 -31.20 -5.93
C SER A 410 21.34 -31.85 -7.15
N ARG A 411 20.01 -31.71 -7.28
CA ARG A 411 19.21 -32.33 -8.35
C ARG A 411 18.86 -31.37 -9.49
N ASN A 412 19.04 -30.06 -9.30
CA ASN A 412 18.46 -29.03 -10.16
C ASN A 412 19.49 -27.95 -10.55
N ARG A 413 20.71 -28.36 -10.92
CA ARG A 413 21.78 -27.45 -11.38
C ARG A 413 22.27 -27.79 -12.80
N ASP A 414 21.48 -28.52 -13.56
CA ASP A 414 21.72 -28.87 -14.96
C ASP A 414 21.10 -27.87 -15.97
N GLY A 415 20.49 -26.79 -15.46
CA GLY A 415 19.93 -25.73 -16.27
C GLY A 415 18.91 -24.88 -15.53
N PHE A 416 18.07 -24.19 -16.30
CA PHE A 416 16.93 -23.44 -15.78
C PHE A 416 15.78 -23.42 -16.79
N VAL A 417 14.58 -23.19 -16.28
CA VAL A 417 13.35 -22.99 -17.06
C VAL A 417 12.83 -21.59 -16.82
N ILE A 418 12.51 -20.86 -17.89
CA ILE A 418 11.72 -19.64 -17.84
C ILE A 418 10.31 -19.99 -18.30
N GLY A 419 9.31 -19.61 -17.53
CA GLY A 419 7.92 -19.78 -17.92
C GLY A 419 7.10 -18.52 -17.74
N PHE A 420 6.03 -18.47 -18.51
CA PHE A 420 5.11 -17.35 -18.56
C PHE A 420 3.68 -17.89 -18.48
N GLU A 421 2.82 -17.14 -17.81
CA GLU A 421 1.37 -17.28 -17.91
C GLU A 421 0.75 -15.91 -18.08
N GLY A 422 -0.18 -15.79 -19.04
CA GLY A 422 -0.81 -14.53 -19.42
C GLY A 422 -1.21 -14.54 -20.89
N GLU A 423 -2.18 -13.72 -21.26
CA GLU A 423 -2.65 -13.58 -22.65
C GLU A 423 -2.19 -12.24 -23.24
N MET A 424 -1.16 -12.28 -24.09
CA MET A 424 -0.57 -11.07 -24.69
C MET A 424 -1.60 -10.26 -25.48
N GLU A 425 -2.48 -10.92 -26.25
CA GLU A 425 -3.57 -10.29 -27.01
C GLU A 425 -4.56 -9.51 -26.12
N LYS A 426 -4.70 -9.91 -24.84
CA LYS A 426 -5.52 -9.20 -23.84
C LYS A 426 -4.72 -8.15 -23.08
N GLY A 427 -3.45 -7.95 -23.43
CA GLY A 427 -2.50 -7.05 -22.77
C GLY A 427 -1.96 -7.58 -21.44
N ALA A 428 -2.09 -8.88 -21.17
CA ALA A 428 -1.61 -9.53 -19.95
C ALA A 428 -0.32 -10.30 -20.25
N TYR A 429 0.83 -9.67 -20.01
CA TYR A 429 2.12 -10.26 -20.36
C TYR A 429 3.24 -9.80 -19.42
N CYS A 430 4.27 -10.64 -19.32
CA CYS A 430 5.57 -10.35 -18.75
C CYS A 430 6.62 -10.49 -19.84
N LEU A 431 7.55 -9.55 -19.90
CA LEU A 431 8.68 -9.57 -20.82
C LEU A 431 9.96 -9.89 -20.05
N ILE A 432 10.90 -10.60 -20.70
CA ILE A 432 12.25 -10.82 -20.18
C ILE A 432 13.30 -10.50 -21.25
N SER A 433 14.40 -9.86 -20.83
CA SER A 433 15.55 -9.56 -21.70
C SER A 433 16.83 -9.48 -20.87
N SER A 434 17.97 -9.27 -21.54
CA SER A 434 19.28 -9.01 -20.91
C SER A 434 19.66 -10.06 -19.86
N ILE A 435 19.39 -11.33 -20.19
CA ILE A 435 19.68 -12.47 -19.34
C ILE A 435 21.19 -12.68 -19.33
N ARG A 436 21.79 -12.74 -18.15
CA ARG A 436 23.21 -13.04 -17.98
C ARG A 436 23.41 -13.99 -16.81
N ILE A 437 24.14 -15.07 -17.05
CA ILE A 437 24.52 -16.05 -16.03
C ILE A 437 26.03 -16.01 -15.88
N THR A 438 26.49 -15.94 -14.63
CA THR A 438 27.91 -15.85 -14.29
C THR A 438 28.29 -16.83 -13.18
N ARG A 439 29.56 -17.24 -13.16
CA ARG A 439 30.18 -18.07 -12.13
C ARG A 439 31.17 -17.26 -11.31
N TYR A 440 31.18 -17.45 -9.99
CA TYR A 440 32.08 -16.74 -9.08
C TYR A 440 33.51 -17.25 -9.10
#